data_AF-A0A931B7I7-F1
#
_entry.id   AF-A0A931B7I7-F1
#
_cell.length_a   1.000
_cell.length_b   1.000
_cell.length_c   1.000
_cell.angle_alpha   90.00
_cell.angle_beta   90.00
_cell.angle_gamma   90.00
#
_symmetry.space_group_name_H-M   'P 1'
#
loop_
_entity.id
_entity.type
_entity.pdbx_description
1 polymer ?
#
loop_
_entity_poly.entity_id
_entity_poly.type
_entity_poly.pdbx_seq_one_letter_code
_entity_poly.pdbx_strand_id
1 'polypeptide(L)'
;MVRTPQRVLVSVAALATVAVGVAVGGGSATAAATPAMPFPQHQTYKVGVMPSASQSARDAAVEKQYNSWKSTYLVHGCASNEFYVSTKGDSDATNNGTVSEAQGYGMNIVPLMAGYDPNAQTEFNGLWQLVKDHLDQWGLMQWQLDGKTCKYYSSGTPDAATDGDLDIGYGLILADKQWGGYTADAKAWLAKFYANDVAPDGHLKCEDDGPNTDTRPSDNMLDHLRAFAAYDTAHDWTKVVDRMQAVVSEYTAKYSPSAGLLSDFVIHADTTSPSPAPANYQEDQPDNIVGYNSIRVPWHLGTDALLYGSTTAQVSYQTAKKESACTKSLSGGNPANVQPHIKLNCANANISNDTQAEEAGDSVGPAAMAAGDQAWTDAIWKQLATNPFGDAYYGETIKMIVYIVMAGDYWNPVATNSTPTPSSSATPSPAPTQQPALYEAEASGNTLAGGARVVTCASGCSGGARVGYIGKGTSGAGTLIVNGVKAVANGTYPLAISLVNGASSTRSVTVTVDGVAHMVSVAPKGTFSAPQPQTVTVDVALTAGSGNTIEFSNASTRAPDVDCVRV
;
A
#
# COMPACT_ATOMS: atom_id res chain seq x y z
N MET A 1 18.94 -47.72 -39.21
CA MET A 1 19.76 -47.63 -40.43
C MET A 1 20.58 -46.36 -40.37
N VAL A 2 21.90 -46.53 -40.46
CA VAL A 2 22.93 -45.50 -40.50
C VAL A 2 22.91 -44.80 -41.86
N ARG A 3 23.13 -43.47 -41.91
CA ARG A 3 24.07 -42.79 -42.84
C ARG A 3 24.01 -41.26 -42.73
N THR A 4 25.07 -40.67 -42.19
CA THR A 4 25.68 -39.39 -42.60
C THR A 4 26.77 -39.69 -43.66
N PRO A 5 27.53 -38.71 -44.21
CA PRO A 5 27.23 -37.35 -44.68
C PRO A 5 27.80 -37.11 -46.10
N GLN A 6 27.59 -35.92 -46.70
CA GLN A 6 28.50 -35.43 -47.76
C GLN A 6 28.79 -33.93 -47.62
N ARG A 7 30.09 -33.62 -47.63
CA ARG A 7 30.71 -32.29 -47.57
C ARG A 7 30.80 -31.69 -48.98
N VAL A 8 30.71 -30.37 -49.09
CA VAL A 8 31.35 -29.59 -50.15
C VAL A 8 32.07 -28.39 -49.54
N LEU A 9 33.31 -28.17 -49.99
CA LEU A 9 34.26 -27.16 -49.51
C LEU A 9 33.98 -25.75 -50.10
N VAL A 10 34.08 -24.78 -49.20
CA VAL A 10 34.78 -23.48 -49.23
C VAL A 10 34.96 -22.76 -50.59
N SER A 11 34.52 -21.50 -50.62
CA SER A 11 35.18 -20.43 -51.37
C SER A 11 35.28 -19.19 -50.48
N VAL A 12 36.51 -18.74 -50.23
CA VAL A 12 36.84 -17.53 -49.48
C VAL A 12 36.77 -16.35 -50.44
N ALA A 13 35.91 -15.37 -50.16
CA ALA A 13 35.95 -14.07 -50.79
C ALA A 13 36.02 -13.01 -49.68
N ALA A 14 37.16 -12.33 -49.60
CA ALA A 14 37.33 -11.13 -48.81
C ALA A 14 36.53 -9.99 -49.45
N LEU A 15 35.65 -9.35 -48.70
CA LEU A 15 35.02 -8.08 -49.08
C LEU A 15 34.87 -7.18 -47.86
N ALA A 16 35.24 -5.92 -48.08
CA ALA A 16 35.51 -4.89 -47.11
C ALA A 16 34.33 -4.57 -46.19
N THR A 17 34.62 -4.42 -44.90
CA THR A 17 33.72 -3.85 -43.89
C THR A 17 33.53 -2.36 -44.16
N VAL A 18 32.43 -2.00 -44.83
CA VAL A 18 31.85 -0.67 -44.73
C VAL A 18 31.11 -0.60 -43.41
N ALA A 19 31.63 0.19 -42.47
CA ALA A 19 30.95 0.51 -41.23
C ALA A 19 29.73 1.39 -41.53
N VAL A 20 28.56 0.76 -41.70
CA VAL A 20 27.29 1.45 -41.61
C VAL A 20 27.01 1.60 -40.12
N GLY A 21 27.15 2.83 -39.61
CA GLY A 21 26.71 3.18 -38.27
C GLY A 21 25.20 2.97 -38.18
N VAL A 22 24.78 1.85 -37.60
CA VAL A 22 23.41 1.68 -37.12
C VAL A 22 23.29 2.62 -35.92
N ALA A 23 22.62 3.75 -36.12
CA ALA A 23 22.12 4.54 -35.02
C ALA A 23 21.10 3.68 -34.27
N VAL A 24 21.56 2.98 -33.24
CA VAL A 24 20.69 2.40 -32.23
C VAL A 24 20.03 3.60 -31.56
N GLY A 25 18.79 3.88 -31.96
CA GLY A 25 17.93 4.79 -31.24
C GLY A 25 17.75 4.23 -29.84
N GLY A 26 18.60 4.65 -28.91
CA GLY A 26 18.38 4.44 -27.49
C GLY A 26 17.11 5.20 -27.13
N GLY A 27 15.97 4.50 -27.17
CA GLY A 27 14.78 4.96 -26.48
C GLY A 27 15.20 5.20 -25.04
N SER A 28 15.25 6.47 -24.64
CA SER A 28 15.48 6.82 -23.26
C SER A 28 14.34 6.18 -22.48
N ALA A 29 14.67 5.25 -21.58
CA ALA A 29 13.71 4.80 -20.58
C ALA A 29 13.18 6.07 -19.90
N THR A 30 11.90 6.36 -20.08
CA THR A 30 11.23 7.45 -19.37
C THR A 30 11.46 7.19 -17.89
N ALA A 31 12.12 8.13 -17.22
CA ALA A 31 12.33 8.04 -15.77
C ALA A 31 10.96 7.87 -15.08
N ALA A 32 10.89 6.98 -14.10
CA ALA A 32 9.69 6.81 -13.30
C ALA A 32 9.25 8.16 -12.72
N ALA A 33 7.96 8.46 -12.81
CA ALA A 33 7.38 9.67 -12.26
C ALA A 33 7.50 9.64 -10.73
N THR A 34 7.79 10.78 -10.13
CA THR A 34 7.75 10.93 -8.67
C THR A 34 6.33 10.61 -8.18
N PRO A 35 6.14 9.64 -7.26
CA PRO A 35 4.81 9.27 -6.79
C PRO A 35 4.13 10.45 -6.05
N ALA A 36 2.88 10.73 -6.37
CA ALA A 36 2.11 11.85 -5.80
C ALA A 36 1.48 11.51 -4.43
N MET A 37 1.15 10.23 -4.19
CA MET A 37 0.65 9.74 -2.91
C MET A 37 1.60 8.65 -2.36
N PRO A 38 2.86 8.99 -2.03
CA PRO A 38 3.84 8.00 -1.63
C PRO A 38 3.44 7.29 -0.34
N PHE A 39 3.68 5.99 -0.24
CA PHE A 39 3.63 5.24 1.01
C PHE A 39 4.68 5.78 2.01
N PRO A 40 4.36 5.84 3.32
CA PRO A 40 3.04 5.60 3.91
C PRO A 40 2.14 6.85 3.84
N GLN A 41 0.83 6.64 3.78
CA GLN A 41 -0.15 7.72 3.55
C GLN A 41 -0.88 8.19 4.81
N HIS A 42 -0.91 7.37 5.86
CA HIS A 42 -1.46 7.75 7.18
C HIS A 42 -2.86 8.38 7.12
N GLN A 43 -3.72 7.79 6.30
CA GLN A 43 -5.10 8.15 6.08
C GLN A 43 -5.88 8.24 7.39
N THR A 44 -6.59 9.35 7.54
CA THR A 44 -7.56 9.52 8.62
C THR A 44 -8.90 9.00 8.15
N TYR A 45 -9.25 7.80 8.58
CA TYR A 45 -10.58 7.23 8.32
C TYR A 45 -11.68 8.01 9.05
N LYS A 46 -12.88 8.00 8.47
CA LYS A 46 -14.02 8.81 8.92
C LYS A 46 -14.75 8.21 10.12
N VAL A 47 -14.55 6.92 10.39
CA VAL A 47 -15.14 6.18 11.52
C VAL A 47 -14.16 5.13 12.01
N GLY A 48 -14.49 4.55 13.17
CA GLY A 48 -13.79 3.38 13.68
C GLY A 48 -12.56 3.72 14.52
N VAL A 49 -11.67 2.73 14.62
CA VAL A 49 -10.41 2.79 15.37
C VAL A 49 -9.26 2.27 14.51
N MET A 50 -8.04 2.71 14.80
CA MET A 50 -6.81 2.12 14.26
C MET A 50 -6.27 1.04 15.21
N PRO A 51 -5.46 0.07 14.75
CA PRO A 51 -4.71 -0.79 15.65
C PRO A 51 -3.88 0.04 16.63
N SER A 52 -3.81 -0.38 17.90
CA SER A 52 -3.12 0.34 18.98
C SER A 52 -1.60 0.43 18.78
N ALA A 53 -1.03 -0.33 17.84
CA ALA A 53 0.37 -0.23 17.47
C ALA A 53 0.72 1.20 17.00
N SER A 54 1.93 1.65 17.32
CA SER A 54 2.41 2.97 16.85
C SER A 54 2.36 3.02 15.32
N GLN A 55 2.19 4.23 14.76
CA GLN A 55 2.17 4.40 13.30
C GLN A 55 3.41 3.77 12.65
N SER A 56 4.61 4.05 13.19
CA SER A 56 5.86 3.46 12.70
C SER A 56 5.89 1.92 12.74
N ALA A 57 5.22 1.29 13.70
CA ALA A 57 5.12 -0.16 13.78
C ALA A 57 4.09 -0.71 12.79
N ARG A 58 3.05 0.07 12.47
CA ARG A 58 2.09 -0.25 11.41
C ARG A 58 2.75 -0.18 10.04
N ASP A 59 3.43 0.93 9.74
CA ASP A 59 4.16 1.12 8.48
C ASP A 59 5.19 0.00 8.27
N ALA A 60 6.02 -0.29 9.28
CA ALA A 60 7.03 -1.34 9.21
C ALA A 60 6.45 -2.76 9.03
N ALA A 61 5.24 -3.02 9.53
CA ALA A 61 4.56 -4.30 9.32
C ALA A 61 4.09 -4.43 7.86
N VAL A 62 3.53 -3.38 7.28
CA VAL A 62 3.14 -3.33 5.86
C VAL A 62 4.36 -3.50 4.96
N GLU A 63 5.46 -2.78 5.22
CA GLU A 63 6.71 -2.91 4.47
C GLU A 63 7.26 -4.34 4.49
N LYS A 64 7.25 -4.98 5.68
CA LYS A 64 7.69 -6.36 5.84
C LYS A 64 6.80 -7.32 5.04
N GLN A 65 5.49 -7.19 5.15
CA GLN A 65 4.56 -8.04 4.42
C GLN A 65 4.68 -7.84 2.91
N TYR A 66 4.78 -6.59 2.45
CA TYR A 66 4.95 -6.26 1.04
C TYR A 66 6.20 -6.90 0.45
N ASN A 67 7.34 -6.80 1.12
CA ASN A 67 8.58 -7.43 0.66
C ASN A 67 8.44 -8.96 0.55
N SER A 68 7.76 -9.58 1.51
CA SER A 68 7.48 -11.03 1.49
C SER A 68 6.57 -11.40 0.31
N TRP A 69 5.41 -10.75 0.22
CA TRP A 69 4.40 -10.94 -0.82
C TRP A 69 5.00 -10.72 -2.21
N LYS A 70 5.65 -9.58 -2.44
CA LYS A 70 6.25 -9.21 -3.73
C LYS A 70 7.28 -10.24 -4.16
N SER A 71 8.17 -10.66 -3.26
CA SER A 71 9.21 -11.64 -3.60
C SER A 71 8.68 -13.03 -3.96
N THR A 72 7.45 -13.34 -3.52
CA THR A 72 6.85 -14.66 -3.67
C THR A 72 5.88 -14.71 -4.84
N TYR A 73 5.06 -13.68 -5.01
CA TYR A 73 3.89 -13.69 -5.89
C TYR A 73 4.01 -12.73 -7.07
N LEU A 74 4.76 -11.62 -6.99
CA LEU A 74 4.93 -10.73 -8.13
C LEU A 74 6.01 -11.27 -9.07
N VAL A 75 5.61 -11.80 -10.22
CA VAL A 75 6.50 -12.46 -11.19
C VAL A 75 6.67 -11.60 -12.43
N HIS A 76 7.93 -11.33 -12.80
CA HIS A 76 8.28 -10.82 -14.13
C HIS A 76 8.27 -12.00 -15.12
N GLY A 77 7.30 -12.06 -16.02
CA GLY A 77 7.03 -13.24 -16.83
C GLY A 77 6.09 -12.96 -18.01
N CYS A 78 5.80 -13.98 -18.82
CA CYS A 78 5.02 -13.90 -20.07
C CYS A 78 5.73 -13.16 -21.23
N ALA A 79 6.16 -11.93 -21.00
CA ALA A 79 6.99 -11.16 -21.92
C ALA A 79 8.00 -10.28 -21.16
N SER A 80 8.93 -9.64 -21.88
CA SER A 80 10.00 -8.83 -21.28
C SER A 80 9.50 -7.61 -20.51
N ASN A 81 8.27 -7.18 -20.75
CA ASN A 81 7.63 -6.00 -20.18
C ASN A 81 6.34 -6.34 -19.43
N GLU A 82 6.16 -7.60 -19.02
CA GLU A 82 4.95 -8.08 -18.36
C GLU A 82 5.24 -8.61 -16.96
N PHE A 83 4.32 -8.31 -16.05
CA PHE A 83 4.32 -8.87 -14.71
C PHE A 83 2.96 -9.51 -14.47
N TYR A 84 2.94 -10.55 -13.63
CA TYR A 84 1.70 -11.15 -13.15
C TYR A 84 1.79 -11.46 -11.66
N VAL A 85 0.64 -11.51 -10.99
CA VAL A 85 0.56 -12.04 -9.62
C VAL A 85 0.29 -13.53 -9.68
N SER A 86 1.24 -14.31 -9.20
CA SER A 86 1.22 -15.76 -9.23
C SER A 86 0.31 -16.32 -8.15
N THR A 87 -0.54 -17.28 -8.51
CA THR A 87 -1.35 -18.08 -7.58
C THR A 87 -0.54 -19.17 -6.87
N LYS A 88 0.77 -18.93 -6.69
CA LYS A 88 1.72 -19.92 -6.21
C LYS A 88 1.29 -20.50 -4.87
N GLY A 89 1.25 -21.82 -4.80
CA GLY A 89 0.87 -22.55 -3.58
C GLY A 89 -0.62 -22.88 -3.53
N ASP A 90 -1.42 -22.18 -4.34
CA ASP A 90 -2.82 -22.51 -4.60
C ASP A 90 -2.95 -23.16 -5.98
N SER A 91 -4.06 -23.86 -6.23
CA SER A 91 -4.34 -24.53 -7.50
C SER A 91 -5.20 -23.70 -8.45
N ASP A 92 -5.34 -22.41 -8.17
CA ASP A 92 -6.26 -21.50 -8.88
C ASP A 92 -5.81 -21.19 -10.30
N ALA A 93 -4.54 -21.40 -10.64
CA ALA A 93 -4.08 -21.36 -12.02
C ALA A 93 -2.94 -22.35 -12.27
N THR A 94 -2.93 -22.93 -13.46
CA THR A 94 -1.93 -23.94 -13.84
C THR A 94 -0.53 -23.35 -13.91
N ASN A 95 0.46 -24.12 -13.44
CA ASN A 95 1.86 -23.73 -13.38
C ASN A 95 2.12 -22.45 -12.57
N ASN A 96 1.35 -22.22 -11.50
CA ASN A 96 1.38 -20.99 -10.69
C ASN A 96 1.16 -19.75 -11.58
N GLY A 97 0.21 -19.85 -12.50
CA GLY A 97 -0.20 -18.73 -13.34
C GLY A 97 -0.92 -17.64 -12.56
N THR A 98 -1.72 -16.86 -13.24
CA THR A 98 -2.51 -15.80 -12.60
C THR A 98 -3.98 -16.02 -12.88
N VAL A 99 -4.82 -15.54 -11.97
CA VAL A 99 -6.23 -15.27 -12.23
C VAL A 99 -6.45 -13.75 -12.28
N SER A 100 -7.51 -13.28 -12.94
CA SER A 100 -7.78 -11.83 -13.01
C SER A 100 -7.93 -11.19 -11.64
N GLU A 101 -8.47 -11.92 -10.65
CA GLU A 101 -8.49 -11.53 -9.23
C GLU A 101 -7.08 -11.22 -8.70
N ALA A 102 -6.15 -12.16 -8.84
CA ALA A 102 -4.76 -12.00 -8.43
C ALA A 102 -4.11 -10.80 -9.10
N GLN A 103 -4.35 -10.64 -10.40
CA GLN A 103 -3.82 -9.55 -11.18
C GLN A 103 -4.36 -8.20 -10.70
N GLY A 104 -5.67 -8.11 -10.45
CA GLY A 104 -6.34 -6.96 -9.87
C GLY A 104 -5.76 -6.57 -8.51
N TYR A 105 -5.60 -7.56 -7.60
CA TYR A 105 -4.95 -7.34 -6.31
C TYR A 105 -3.55 -6.73 -6.45
N GLY A 106 -2.73 -7.24 -7.37
CA GLY A 106 -1.43 -6.65 -7.67
C GLY A 106 -1.52 -5.21 -8.17
N MET A 107 -2.48 -4.94 -9.05
CA MET A 107 -2.73 -3.60 -9.58
C MET A 107 -3.24 -2.61 -8.53
N ASN A 108 -3.76 -3.09 -7.39
CA ASN A 108 -4.06 -2.24 -6.24
C ASN A 108 -2.86 -2.09 -5.29
N ILE A 109 -2.22 -3.20 -4.92
CA ILE A 109 -1.10 -3.22 -3.95
C ILE A 109 0.07 -2.36 -4.44
N VAL A 110 0.50 -2.54 -5.69
CA VAL A 110 1.70 -1.90 -6.22
C VAL A 110 1.63 -0.35 -6.19
N PRO A 111 0.57 0.33 -6.69
CA PRO A 111 0.49 1.78 -6.60
C PRO A 111 0.33 2.27 -5.16
N LEU A 112 -0.30 1.51 -4.26
CA LEU A 112 -0.40 1.84 -2.83
C LEU A 112 0.96 1.79 -2.12
N MET A 113 1.91 0.99 -2.62
CA MET A 113 3.27 0.85 -2.08
C MET A 113 4.31 1.73 -2.78
N ALA A 114 3.90 2.48 -3.80
CA ALA A 114 4.77 3.41 -4.50
C ALA A 114 5.30 4.49 -3.54
N GLY A 115 6.58 4.84 -3.64
CA GLY A 115 7.26 5.73 -2.70
C GLY A 115 8.15 4.96 -1.73
N TYR A 116 7.65 3.85 -1.18
CA TYR A 116 8.49 2.84 -0.55
C TYR A 116 9.24 2.03 -1.62
N ASP A 117 8.50 1.56 -2.61
CA ASP A 117 9.05 0.79 -3.71
C ASP A 117 9.41 1.68 -4.91
N PRO A 118 10.70 1.84 -5.24
CA PRO A 118 11.12 2.67 -6.37
C PRO A 118 10.75 2.06 -7.73
N ASN A 119 10.43 0.76 -7.79
CA ASN A 119 10.08 0.07 -9.03
C ASN A 119 8.56 0.01 -9.29
N ALA A 120 7.73 0.48 -8.35
CA ALA A 120 6.28 0.32 -8.38
C ALA A 120 5.64 0.73 -9.72
N GLN A 121 6.06 1.85 -10.32
CA GLN A 121 5.49 2.26 -11.61
C GLN A 121 5.86 1.31 -12.76
N THR A 122 7.09 0.79 -12.74
CA THR A 122 7.55 -0.17 -13.78
C THR A 122 6.78 -1.49 -13.65
N GLU A 123 6.59 -1.94 -12.43
CA GLU A 123 5.86 -3.17 -12.12
C GLU A 123 4.37 -3.03 -12.43
N PHE A 124 3.74 -1.91 -12.06
CA PHE A 124 2.35 -1.62 -12.43
C PHE A 124 2.17 -1.58 -13.95
N ASN A 125 3.09 -0.93 -14.67
CA ASN A 125 3.03 -0.90 -16.14
C ASN A 125 3.09 -2.30 -16.75
N GLY A 126 3.87 -3.20 -16.15
CA GLY A 126 3.95 -4.58 -16.61
C GLY A 126 2.76 -5.44 -16.21
N LEU A 127 2.17 -5.21 -15.04
CA LEU A 127 0.89 -5.81 -14.66
C LEU A 127 -0.20 -5.40 -15.64
N TRP A 128 -0.28 -4.10 -15.97
CA TRP A 128 -1.22 -3.57 -16.94
C TRP A 128 -0.94 -4.08 -18.37
N GLN A 129 0.33 -4.27 -18.73
CA GLN A 129 0.67 -4.82 -20.05
C GLN A 129 0.13 -6.23 -20.23
N LEU A 130 0.28 -7.10 -19.21
CA LEU A 130 -0.28 -8.45 -19.25
C LEU A 130 -1.80 -8.41 -19.48
N VAL A 131 -2.52 -7.53 -18.77
CA VAL A 131 -3.97 -7.39 -18.94
C VAL A 131 -4.32 -7.07 -20.40
N LYS A 132 -3.63 -6.10 -21.02
CA LYS A 132 -3.90 -5.69 -22.40
C LYS A 132 -3.66 -6.79 -23.44
N ASP A 133 -2.72 -7.70 -23.16
CA ASP A 133 -2.36 -8.78 -24.07
C ASP A 133 -3.23 -10.04 -23.86
N HIS A 134 -4.02 -10.06 -22.79
CA HIS A 134 -4.88 -11.18 -22.38
C HIS A 134 -6.34 -10.76 -22.16
N LEU A 135 -6.95 -10.23 -23.22
CA LEU A 135 -8.36 -9.82 -23.21
C LEU A 135 -9.28 -10.88 -23.81
N ASP A 136 -10.50 -10.99 -23.29
CA ASP A 136 -11.60 -11.74 -23.89
C ASP A 136 -12.23 -11.00 -25.10
N GLN A 137 -13.39 -11.48 -25.56
CA GLN A 137 -14.13 -10.90 -26.68
C GLN A 137 -14.80 -9.55 -26.36
N TRP A 138 -15.02 -9.24 -25.09
CA TRP A 138 -15.62 -8.00 -24.58
C TRP A 138 -14.56 -6.96 -24.21
N GLY A 139 -13.29 -7.38 -24.19
CA GLY A 139 -12.13 -6.54 -23.95
C GLY A 139 -11.81 -6.37 -22.47
N LEU A 140 -12.27 -7.31 -21.63
CA LEU A 140 -11.96 -7.48 -20.21
C LEU A 140 -10.93 -8.61 -20.03
N MET A 141 -10.38 -8.79 -18.83
CA MET A 141 -9.26 -9.70 -18.62
C MET A 141 -9.73 -11.16 -18.61
N GLN A 142 -9.08 -11.99 -19.42
CA GLN A 142 -9.25 -13.44 -19.35
C GLN A 142 -8.96 -13.95 -17.94
N TRP A 143 -9.95 -14.57 -17.28
CA TRP A 143 -9.89 -14.78 -15.84
C TRP A 143 -8.78 -15.73 -15.36
N GLN A 144 -8.19 -16.57 -16.22
CA GLN A 144 -7.17 -17.55 -15.82
C GLN A 144 -6.12 -17.81 -16.90
N LEU A 145 -4.85 -17.60 -16.57
CA LEU A 145 -3.69 -17.82 -17.44
C LEU A 145 -2.75 -18.89 -16.90
N ASP A 146 -2.19 -19.73 -17.77
CA ASP A 146 -1.13 -20.68 -17.43
C ASP A 146 0.22 -19.96 -17.22
N GLY A 147 0.88 -20.16 -16.08
CA GLY A 147 2.13 -19.44 -15.72
C GLY A 147 3.37 -19.79 -16.55
N LYS A 148 3.31 -20.82 -17.40
CA LYS A 148 4.40 -21.22 -18.29
C LYS A 148 4.19 -20.77 -19.72
N THR A 149 2.95 -20.86 -20.21
CA THR A 149 2.62 -20.54 -21.61
C THR A 149 2.00 -19.15 -21.77
N CYS A 150 1.50 -18.57 -20.68
CA CYS A 150 0.75 -17.31 -20.65
C CYS A 150 -0.39 -17.33 -21.66
N LYS A 151 -1.13 -18.43 -21.66
CA LYS A 151 -2.34 -18.59 -22.45
C LYS A 151 -3.49 -18.84 -21.50
N TYR A 152 -4.67 -18.45 -21.94
CA TYR A 152 -5.91 -18.86 -21.29
C TYR A 152 -5.90 -20.37 -21.04
N TYR A 153 -6.10 -20.76 -19.79
CA TYR A 153 -6.00 -22.16 -19.35
C TYR A 153 -7.37 -22.82 -19.18
N SER A 154 -8.39 -22.06 -18.79
CA SER A 154 -9.71 -22.60 -18.50
C SER A 154 -10.38 -23.19 -19.76
N SER A 155 -11.38 -24.02 -19.54
CA SER A 155 -12.16 -24.63 -20.61
C SER A 155 -13.22 -23.66 -21.14
N GLY A 156 -13.45 -23.67 -22.45
CA GLY A 156 -14.51 -22.88 -23.06
C GLY A 156 -13.99 -21.67 -23.81
N THR A 157 -14.86 -20.69 -24.01
CA THR A 157 -14.51 -19.40 -24.58
C THR A 157 -13.90 -18.55 -23.46
N PRO A 158 -12.80 -17.82 -23.71
CA PRO A 158 -12.28 -16.90 -22.71
C PRO A 158 -13.33 -15.87 -22.27
N ASP A 159 -13.44 -15.74 -20.96
CA ASP A 159 -14.40 -14.96 -20.17
C ASP A 159 -13.67 -14.20 -19.05
N ALA A 160 -14.36 -13.20 -18.50
CA ALA A 160 -13.86 -12.33 -17.44
C ALA A 160 -14.52 -12.63 -16.09
N ALA A 161 -13.88 -12.22 -15.00
CA ALA A 161 -14.43 -12.36 -13.65
C ALA A 161 -14.53 -10.97 -13.02
N THR A 162 -15.75 -10.59 -12.63
CA THR A 162 -16.10 -9.22 -12.27
C THR A 162 -15.22 -8.62 -11.17
N ASP A 163 -14.84 -9.38 -10.14
CA ASP A 163 -13.93 -8.90 -9.08
C ASP A 163 -12.54 -8.55 -9.59
N GLY A 164 -11.96 -9.39 -10.46
CA GLY A 164 -10.69 -9.08 -11.11
C GLY A 164 -10.76 -7.79 -11.94
N ASP A 165 -11.80 -7.64 -12.74
CA ASP A 165 -11.97 -6.46 -13.60
C ASP A 165 -12.33 -5.18 -12.82
N LEU A 166 -13.04 -5.30 -11.69
CA LEU A 166 -13.24 -4.23 -10.70
C LEU A 166 -11.91 -3.74 -10.14
N ASP A 167 -11.08 -4.65 -9.63
CA ASP A 167 -9.79 -4.30 -9.04
C ASP A 167 -8.82 -3.71 -10.08
N ILE A 168 -8.82 -4.22 -11.32
CA ILE A 168 -8.03 -3.62 -12.41
C ILE A 168 -8.49 -2.18 -12.69
N GLY A 169 -9.80 -1.95 -12.74
CA GLY A 169 -10.38 -0.61 -12.93
C GLY A 169 -9.97 0.35 -11.82
N TYR A 170 -9.99 -0.09 -10.56
CA TYR A 170 -9.56 0.71 -9.42
C TYR A 170 -8.05 0.95 -9.41
N GLY A 171 -7.25 -0.07 -9.72
CA GLY A 171 -5.80 0.02 -9.86
C GLY A 171 -5.38 1.04 -10.90
N LEU A 172 -6.07 1.12 -12.04
CA LEU A 172 -5.84 2.17 -13.06
C LEU A 172 -6.14 3.58 -12.53
N ILE A 173 -7.18 3.74 -11.71
CA ILE A 173 -7.46 5.03 -11.05
C ILE A 173 -6.36 5.36 -10.03
N LEU A 174 -5.95 4.39 -9.19
CA LEU A 174 -4.85 4.57 -8.25
C LEU A 174 -3.57 5.01 -8.99
N ALA A 175 -3.22 4.34 -10.08
CA ALA A 175 -2.05 4.68 -10.89
C ALA A 175 -2.15 6.08 -11.52
N ASP A 176 -3.32 6.49 -12.01
CA ASP A 176 -3.52 7.85 -12.52
C ASP A 176 -3.34 8.91 -11.43
N LYS A 177 -3.78 8.62 -10.20
CA LYS A 177 -3.57 9.51 -9.06
C LYS A 177 -2.12 9.52 -8.58
N GLN A 178 -1.43 8.39 -8.70
CA GLN A 178 -0.05 8.23 -8.25
C GLN A 178 0.94 8.89 -9.19
N TRP A 179 0.75 8.74 -10.50
CA TRP A 179 1.76 9.09 -11.50
C TRP A 179 1.20 9.89 -12.69
N GLY A 180 -0.13 9.95 -12.85
CA GLY A 180 -0.77 10.49 -14.04
C GLY A 180 -0.57 9.62 -15.29
N GLY A 181 -1.32 9.92 -16.36
CA GLY A 181 -1.13 9.27 -17.66
C GLY A 181 -1.93 7.98 -17.87
N TYR A 182 -2.70 7.55 -16.87
CA TYR A 182 -3.55 6.34 -16.95
C TYR A 182 -5.04 6.69 -17.17
N THR A 183 -5.41 7.97 -17.22
CA THR A 183 -6.81 8.41 -17.38
C THR A 183 -7.52 7.78 -18.58
N ALA A 184 -6.86 7.69 -19.73
CA ALA A 184 -7.46 7.13 -20.94
C ALA A 184 -7.71 5.62 -20.79
N ASP A 185 -6.74 4.90 -20.23
CA ASP A 185 -6.84 3.47 -19.98
C ASP A 185 -7.93 3.18 -18.93
N ALA A 186 -7.94 3.92 -17.81
CA ALA A 186 -8.95 3.82 -16.77
C ALA A 186 -10.37 4.02 -17.34
N LYS A 187 -10.61 5.09 -18.09
CA LYS A 187 -11.94 5.37 -18.67
C LYS A 187 -12.35 4.35 -19.73
N ALA A 188 -11.41 3.87 -20.54
CA ALA A 188 -11.69 2.85 -21.54
C ALA A 188 -12.02 1.51 -20.88
N TRP A 189 -11.32 1.15 -19.80
CA TRP A 189 -11.60 -0.05 -19.02
C TRP A 189 -12.98 0.01 -18.36
N LEU A 190 -13.27 1.08 -17.63
CA LEU A 190 -14.54 1.30 -16.95
C LEU A 190 -15.73 1.28 -17.91
N ALA A 191 -15.58 1.80 -19.13
CA ALA A 191 -16.64 1.75 -20.14
C ALA A 191 -16.96 0.30 -20.58
N LYS A 192 -15.94 -0.56 -20.72
CA LYS A 192 -16.14 -1.98 -21.06
C LYS A 192 -16.71 -2.76 -19.90
N PHE A 193 -16.20 -2.54 -18.69
CA PHE A 193 -16.75 -3.13 -17.47
C PHE A 193 -18.24 -2.79 -17.33
N TYR A 194 -18.59 -1.49 -17.43
CA TYR A 194 -19.97 -1.05 -17.33
C TYR A 194 -20.88 -1.67 -18.39
N ALA A 195 -20.36 -1.95 -19.58
CA ALA A 195 -21.13 -2.53 -20.67
C ALA A 195 -21.41 -4.04 -20.49
N ASN A 196 -20.55 -4.78 -19.78
CA ASN A 196 -20.58 -6.25 -19.78
C ASN A 196 -20.80 -6.87 -18.38
N ASP A 197 -20.34 -6.21 -17.31
CA ASP A 197 -20.43 -6.72 -15.93
C ASP A 197 -21.52 -6.05 -15.10
N VAL A 198 -22.04 -4.90 -15.55
CA VAL A 198 -23.18 -4.23 -14.92
C VAL A 198 -24.48 -4.69 -15.58
N ALA A 199 -25.34 -5.37 -14.81
CA ALA A 199 -26.64 -5.80 -15.26
C ALA A 199 -27.60 -4.62 -15.52
N PRO A 200 -28.70 -4.81 -16.30
CA PRO A 200 -29.59 -3.73 -16.68
C PRO A 200 -30.23 -2.92 -15.54
N ASP A 201 -30.47 -3.52 -14.36
CA ASP A 201 -30.98 -2.84 -13.16
C ASP A 201 -29.87 -2.19 -12.32
N GLY A 202 -28.61 -2.50 -12.59
CA GLY A 202 -27.42 -1.91 -11.97
C GLY A 202 -26.68 -2.82 -10.98
N HIS A 203 -27.10 -4.06 -10.73
CA HIS A 203 -26.26 -4.96 -9.94
C HIS A 203 -25.05 -5.43 -10.76
N LEU A 204 -24.02 -5.89 -10.07
CA LEU A 204 -22.84 -6.50 -10.68
C LEU A 204 -23.10 -7.98 -10.92
N LYS A 205 -22.86 -8.45 -12.13
CA LYS A 205 -22.86 -9.87 -12.49
C LYS A 205 -21.64 -10.55 -11.87
N CYS A 206 -21.66 -11.88 -11.74
CA CYS A 206 -20.50 -12.65 -11.29
C CYS A 206 -19.35 -12.69 -12.33
N GLU A 207 -19.74 -12.66 -13.61
CA GLU A 207 -18.86 -12.71 -14.78
C GLU A 207 -19.52 -12.01 -16.00
N ASP A 208 -18.73 -11.70 -17.01
CA ASP A 208 -19.12 -10.90 -18.18
C ASP A 208 -20.06 -11.63 -19.15
N ASP A 209 -20.10 -12.96 -19.13
CA ASP A 209 -21.03 -13.81 -19.86
C ASP A 209 -22.10 -14.48 -18.99
N GLY A 210 -22.09 -14.17 -17.69
CA GLY A 210 -22.97 -14.73 -16.68
C GLY A 210 -24.43 -14.26 -16.74
N PRO A 211 -25.32 -14.87 -15.95
CA PRO A 211 -26.72 -14.46 -15.87
C PRO A 211 -26.89 -13.02 -15.38
N ASN A 212 -27.81 -12.26 -15.99
CA ASN A 212 -28.21 -10.92 -15.53
C ASN A 212 -29.12 -10.95 -14.28
N THR A 213 -29.08 -12.02 -13.49
CA THR A 213 -29.91 -12.22 -12.30
C THR A 213 -29.09 -12.54 -11.06
N ASP A 214 -27.78 -12.73 -11.23
CA ASP A 214 -26.92 -13.34 -10.23
C ASP A 214 -25.80 -12.36 -9.88
N THR A 215 -25.36 -12.38 -8.62
CA THR A 215 -24.26 -11.56 -8.14
C THR A 215 -23.46 -12.31 -7.09
N ARG A 216 -22.17 -12.00 -6.98
CA ARG A 216 -21.25 -12.54 -5.99
C ARG A 216 -20.98 -11.44 -4.95
N PRO A 217 -21.41 -11.59 -3.68
CA PRO A 217 -21.32 -10.50 -2.70
C PRO A 217 -19.91 -9.98 -2.39
N SER A 218 -18.86 -10.77 -2.59
CA SER A 218 -17.47 -10.28 -2.47
C SER A 218 -17.15 -9.19 -3.49
N ASP A 219 -17.83 -9.16 -4.62
CA ASP A 219 -17.65 -8.16 -5.68
C ASP A 219 -18.30 -6.82 -5.31
N ASN A 220 -19.01 -6.75 -4.17
CA ASN A 220 -19.62 -5.52 -3.67
C ASN A 220 -18.60 -4.56 -3.03
N MET A 221 -17.57 -4.21 -3.80
CA MET A 221 -16.50 -3.29 -3.47
C MET A 221 -17.01 -1.83 -3.58
N LEU A 222 -17.89 -1.44 -2.65
CA LEU A 222 -18.59 -0.14 -2.72
C LEU A 222 -17.65 1.07 -2.72
N ASP A 223 -16.47 0.96 -2.11
CA ASP A 223 -15.45 2.02 -2.15
C ASP A 223 -14.89 2.22 -3.58
N HIS A 224 -14.72 1.12 -4.33
CA HIS A 224 -14.32 1.14 -5.74
C HIS A 224 -15.42 1.74 -6.60
N LEU A 225 -16.66 1.29 -6.44
CA LEU A 225 -17.80 1.79 -7.21
C LEU A 225 -18.05 3.30 -6.98
N ARG A 226 -17.84 3.79 -5.75
CA ARG A 226 -17.86 5.23 -5.46
C ARG A 226 -16.70 5.97 -6.11
N ALA A 227 -15.52 5.34 -6.22
CA ALA A 227 -14.41 5.88 -7.00
C ALA A 227 -14.75 5.97 -8.48
N PHE A 228 -15.41 4.95 -9.05
CA PHE A 228 -15.82 4.95 -10.45
C PHE A 228 -16.83 6.06 -10.71
N ALA A 229 -17.83 6.23 -9.83
CA ALA A 229 -18.81 7.31 -9.93
C ALA A 229 -18.20 8.72 -9.94
N ALA A 230 -17.11 8.93 -9.20
CA ALA A 230 -16.43 10.22 -9.17
C ALA A 230 -15.44 10.40 -10.34
N TYR A 231 -14.88 9.32 -10.88
CA TYR A 231 -13.83 9.35 -11.90
C TYR A 231 -14.37 9.30 -13.33
N ASP A 232 -15.38 8.46 -13.55
CA ASP A 232 -16.06 8.26 -14.83
C ASP A 232 -17.49 8.78 -14.78
N THR A 233 -17.65 10.06 -15.12
CA THR A 233 -18.95 10.73 -15.16
C THR A 233 -19.75 10.43 -16.43
N ALA A 234 -19.25 9.57 -17.33
CA ALA A 234 -19.95 9.20 -18.56
C ALA A 234 -20.98 8.07 -18.35
N HIS A 235 -20.84 7.28 -17.28
CA HIS A 235 -21.74 6.18 -16.93
C HIS A 235 -22.40 6.42 -15.57
N ASP A 236 -23.60 5.86 -15.38
CA ASP A 236 -24.35 6.00 -14.14
C ASP A 236 -23.90 4.96 -13.11
N TRP A 237 -22.72 5.17 -12.54
CA TRP A 237 -22.19 4.36 -11.43
C TRP A 237 -22.93 4.60 -10.12
N THR A 238 -23.64 5.73 -9.98
CA THR A 238 -24.45 5.99 -8.78
C THR A 238 -25.60 4.98 -8.72
N LYS A 239 -26.24 4.68 -9.85
CA LYS A 239 -27.19 3.57 -9.96
C LYS A 239 -26.61 2.24 -9.53
N VAL A 240 -25.36 1.94 -9.88
CA VAL A 240 -24.68 0.68 -9.50
C VAL A 240 -24.46 0.63 -7.99
N VAL A 241 -23.92 1.70 -7.40
CA VAL A 241 -23.75 1.84 -5.94
C VAL A 241 -25.07 1.70 -5.20
N ASP A 242 -26.14 2.36 -5.67
CA ASP A 242 -27.47 2.28 -5.06
C ASP A 242 -28.05 0.88 -5.17
N ARG A 243 -27.88 0.22 -6.32
CA ARG A 243 -28.43 -1.12 -6.52
C ARG A 243 -27.72 -2.15 -5.67
N MET A 244 -26.39 -2.12 -5.62
CA MET A 244 -25.62 -3.07 -4.80
C MET A 244 -25.87 -2.89 -3.30
N GLN A 245 -26.03 -1.64 -2.82
CA GLN A 245 -26.49 -1.39 -1.45
C GLN A 245 -27.90 -1.94 -1.17
N ALA A 246 -28.81 -1.85 -2.14
CA ALA A 246 -30.14 -2.42 -2.02
C ALA A 246 -30.09 -3.95 -1.92
N VAL A 247 -29.28 -4.63 -2.76
CA VAL A 247 -29.09 -6.09 -2.69
C VAL A 247 -28.61 -6.51 -1.30
N VAL A 248 -27.59 -5.84 -0.74
CA VAL A 248 -27.11 -6.12 0.64
C VAL A 248 -28.22 -5.93 1.66
N SER A 249 -28.94 -4.82 1.58
CA SER A 249 -29.97 -4.48 2.58
C SER A 249 -31.15 -5.47 2.53
N GLU A 250 -31.63 -5.80 1.34
CA GLU A 250 -32.76 -6.71 1.12
C GLU A 250 -32.39 -8.14 1.52
N TYR A 251 -31.20 -8.59 1.14
CA TYR A 251 -30.69 -9.92 1.47
C TYR A 251 -30.52 -10.08 2.98
N THR A 252 -29.76 -9.18 3.61
CA THR A 252 -29.42 -9.31 5.04
C THR A 252 -30.64 -9.12 5.93
N ALA A 253 -31.61 -8.29 5.53
CA ALA A 253 -32.88 -8.17 6.26
C ALA A 253 -33.66 -9.49 6.32
N LYS A 254 -33.58 -10.33 5.29
CA LYS A 254 -34.33 -11.59 5.18
C LYS A 254 -33.58 -12.80 5.73
N TYR A 255 -32.28 -12.92 5.44
CA TYR A 255 -31.52 -14.16 5.68
C TYR A 255 -30.54 -14.08 6.86
N SER A 256 -30.06 -12.89 7.22
CA SER A 256 -29.04 -12.70 8.26
C SER A 256 -29.28 -11.44 9.11
N PRO A 257 -30.51 -11.15 9.58
CA PRO A 257 -30.86 -9.84 10.15
C PRO A 257 -30.03 -9.43 11.37
N SER A 258 -29.57 -10.40 12.16
CA SER A 258 -28.70 -10.20 13.31
C SER A 258 -27.20 -10.30 13.01
N ALA A 259 -26.81 -10.88 11.87
CA ALA A 259 -25.43 -11.25 11.57
C ALA A 259 -24.82 -10.46 10.42
N GLY A 260 -25.63 -9.89 9.51
CA GLY A 260 -25.15 -9.15 8.34
C GLY A 260 -24.48 -10.01 7.26
N LEU A 261 -24.32 -11.31 7.48
CA LEU A 261 -23.62 -12.22 6.57
C LEU A 261 -24.34 -12.34 5.21
N LEU A 262 -23.56 -12.37 4.14
CA LEU A 262 -23.99 -12.71 2.78
C LEU A 262 -23.47 -14.10 2.39
N SER A 263 -24.14 -14.77 1.45
CA SER A 263 -23.64 -16.05 0.91
C SER A 263 -22.74 -15.81 -0.29
N ASP A 264 -21.95 -16.81 -0.69
CA ASP A 264 -21.03 -16.71 -1.83
C ASP A 264 -21.72 -16.31 -3.12
N PHE A 265 -22.94 -16.80 -3.35
CA PHE A 265 -23.69 -16.42 -4.54
C PHE A 265 -25.13 -16.06 -4.20
N VAL A 266 -25.60 -14.98 -4.83
CA VAL A 266 -26.96 -14.47 -4.69
C VAL A 266 -27.64 -14.54 -6.05
N ILE A 267 -28.81 -15.18 -6.09
CA ILE A 267 -29.71 -15.18 -7.25
C ILE A 267 -30.85 -14.19 -7.04
N HIS A 268 -31.52 -13.82 -8.13
CA HIS A 268 -32.60 -12.84 -8.16
C HIS A 268 -32.14 -11.44 -7.69
N ALA A 269 -30.87 -11.13 -7.94
CA ALA A 269 -30.23 -9.84 -7.68
C ALA A 269 -30.80 -8.72 -8.55
N ASP A 270 -31.61 -9.03 -9.56
CA ASP A 270 -32.38 -8.10 -10.39
C ASP A 270 -33.77 -7.75 -9.80
N THR A 271 -34.10 -8.29 -8.63
CA THR A 271 -35.41 -8.11 -7.96
C THR A 271 -35.28 -7.52 -6.55
N THR A 272 -36.39 -7.10 -5.94
CA THR A 272 -36.40 -6.68 -4.52
C THR A 272 -36.44 -7.87 -3.53
N SER A 273 -36.15 -9.09 -3.98
CA SER A 273 -36.08 -10.29 -3.12
C SER A 273 -34.91 -11.19 -3.51
N PRO A 274 -33.67 -10.66 -3.48
CA PRO A 274 -32.48 -11.49 -3.66
C PRO A 274 -32.46 -12.64 -2.67
N SER A 275 -31.88 -13.77 -3.04
CA SER A 275 -31.84 -14.98 -2.21
C SER A 275 -30.53 -15.75 -2.37
N PRO A 276 -30.10 -16.54 -1.37
CA PRO A 276 -28.93 -17.40 -1.53
C PRO A 276 -29.13 -18.31 -2.74
N ALA A 277 -28.09 -18.49 -3.55
CA ALA A 277 -28.05 -19.51 -4.57
C ALA A 277 -28.28 -20.91 -3.94
N PRO A 278 -28.67 -21.94 -4.71
CA PRO A 278 -28.60 -23.32 -4.26
C PRO A 278 -27.16 -23.71 -3.89
N ALA A 279 -26.98 -24.70 -3.02
CA ALA A 279 -25.64 -25.26 -2.79
C ALA A 279 -25.12 -25.96 -4.06
N ASN A 280 -23.82 -25.82 -4.36
CA ASN A 280 -23.18 -26.27 -5.59
C ASN A 280 -23.85 -25.73 -6.86
N TYR A 281 -24.08 -24.43 -6.90
CA TYR A 281 -24.69 -23.73 -8.03
C TYR A 281 -23.65 -23.28 -9.05
N GLN A 282 -22.61 -22.57 -8.63
CA GLN A 282 -21.48 -22.16 -9.46
C GLN A 282 -20.20 -22.92 -9.12
N GLU A 283 -19.97 -23.23 -7.85
CA GLU A 283 -18.74 -23.88 -7.39
C GLU A 283 -19.03 -25.23 -6.72
N ASP A 284 -18.03 -26.10 -6.61
CA ASP A 284 -18.17 -27.41 -5.94
C ASP A 284 -18.13 -27.27 -4.39
N GLN A 285 -18.86 -26.28 -3.85
CA GLN A 285 -18.98 -26.01 -2.42
C GLN A 285 -20.37 -25.45 -2.04
N PRO A 286 -20.67 -25.29 -0.73
CA PRO A 286 -21.93 -24.69 -0.29
C PRO A 286 -22.03 -23.19 -0.61
N ASP A 287 -22.43 -22.86 -1.84
CA ASP A 287 -22.62 -21.48 -2.35
C ASP A 287 -23.68 -20.64 -1.59
N ASN A 288 -24.48 -21.29 -0.76
CA ASN A 288 -25.63 -20.71 -0.05
C ASN A 288 -25.32 -20.22 1.38
N ILE A 289 -24.04 -20.24 1.76
CA ILE A 289 -23.50 -19.73 3.03
C ILE A 289 -22.30 -18.83 2.75
N VAL A 290 -21.71 -18.25 3.81
CA VAL A 290 -20.38 -17.66 3.68
C VAL A 290 -19.39 -18.78 3.40
N GLY A 291 -18.67 -18.69 2.29
CA GLY A 291 -17.52 -19.53 1.91
C GLY A 291 -16.34 -18.66 1.50
N TYR A 292 -15.40 -19.22 0.73
CA TYR A 292 -14.14 -18.56 0.36
C TYR A 292 -14.34 -17.29 -0.48
N ASN A 293 -15.49 -17.11 -1.14
CA ASN A 293 -15.81 -15.83 -1.76
C ASN A 293 -16.18 -14.80 -0.69
N SER A 294 -17.23 -15.07 0.11
CA SER A 294 -17.82 -14.09 1.01
C SER A 294 -17.00 -13.74 2.25
N ILE A 295 -15.94 -14.49 2.55
CA ILE A 295 -15.01 -14.07 3.60
C ILE A 295 -14.36 -12.71 3.31
N ARG A 296 -14.34 -12.25 2.05
CA ARG A 296 -13.86 -10.93 1.64
C ARG A 296 -14.85 -9.79 1.94
N VAL A 297 -16.14 -10.10 2.13
CA VAL A 297 -17.19 -9.08 2.32
C VAL A 297 -16.94 -8.15 3.52
N PRO A 298 -16.54 -8.64 4.71
CA PRO A 298 -16.21 -7.77 5.84
C PRO A 298 -15.04 -6.83 5.55
N TRP A 299 -14.08 -7.25 4.71
CA TRP A 299 -12.98 -6.38 4.28
C TRP A 299 -13.52 -5.26 3.38
N HIS A 300 -14.26 -5.58 2.32
CA HIS A 300 -14.77 -4.58 1.37
C HIS A 300 -15.75 -3.60 2.02
N LEU A 301 -16.77 -4.11 2.74
CA LEU A 301 -17.75 -3.24 3.41
C LEU A 301 -17.13 -2.45 4.57
N GLY A 302 -16.17 -3.04 5.27
CA GLY A 302 -15.37 -2.35 6.29
C GLY A 302 -14.57 -1.19 5.70
N THR A 303 -13.93 -1.40 4.55
CA THR A 303 -13.13 -0.39 3.85
C THR A 303 -13.99 0.78 3.34
N ASP A 304 -15.14 0.51 2.72
CA ASP A 304 -16.11 1.56 2.34
C ASP A 304 -16.57 2.37 3.56
N ALA A 305 -16.89 1.69 4.66
CA ALA A 305 -17.27 2.36 5.91
C ALA A 305 -16.16 3.26 6.45
N LEU A 306 -14.90 2.80 6.48
CA LEU A 306 -13.74 3.56 6.95
C LEU A 306 -13.50 4.82 6.10
N LEU A 307 -13.55 4.70 4.77
CA LEU A 307 -13.27 5.81 3.84
C LEU A 307 -14.42 6.83 3.75
N TYR A 308 -15.68 6.38 3.74
CA TYR A 308 -16.84 7.22 3.47
C TYR A 308 -17.69 7.54 4.71
N GLY A 309 -17.47 6.83 5.81
CA GLY A 309 -18.08 7.08 7.11
C GLY A 309 -19.53 6.61 7.22
N SER A 310 -20.08 6.67 8.44
CA SER A 310 -21.36 6.04 8.80
C SER A 310 -22.61 6.62 8.13
N THR A 311 -22.50 7.80 7.50
CA THR A 311 -23.61 8.46 6.80
C THR A 311 -23.61 8.12 5.31
N THR A 312 -22.47 8.30 4.62
CA THR A 312 -22.36 8.01 3.19
C THR A 312 -22.32 6.52 2.91
N ALA A 313 -21.59 5.75 3.72
CA ALA A 313 -21.49 4.30 3.63
C ALA A 313 -22.36 3.61 4.70
N GLN A 314 -23.60 4.06 4.88
CA GLN A 314 -24.46 3.57 5.95
C GLN A 314 -24.71 2.06 5.87
N VAL A 315 -24.99 1.52 4.68
CA VAL A 315 -25.26 0.08 4.49
C VAL A 315 -24.02 -0.75 4.84
N SER A 316 -22.86 -0.37 4.30
CA SER A 316 -21.57 -1.02 4.56
C SER A 316 -21.23 -0.96 6.05
N TYR A 317 -21.35 0.21 6.67
CA TYR A 317 -21.08 0.42 8.10
C TYR A 317 -21.97 -0.44 9.00
N GLN A 318 -23.27 -0.53 8.74
CA GLN A 318 -24.16 -1.35 9.57
C GLN A 318 -23.96 -2.85 9.35
N THR A 319 -23.68 -3.27 8.12
CA THR A 319 -23.47 -4.68 7.77
C THR A 319 -22.14 -5.18 8.33
N ALA A 320 -21.04 -4.48 8.05
CA ALA A 320 -19.70 -4.81 8.57
C ALA A 320 -19.67 -4.92 10.10
N LYS A 321 -20.42 -4.07 10.81
CA LYS A 321 -20.55 -4.15 12.27
C LYS A 321 -21.18 -5.45 12.75
N LYS A 322 -22.22 -5.94 12.06
CA LYS A 322 -22.86 -7.21 12.41
C LYS A 322 -21.96 -8.39 12.05
N GLU A 323 -21.28 -8.32 10.92
CA GLU A 323 -20.35 -9.37 10.47
C GLU A 323 -19.19 -9.52 11.45
N SER A 324 -18.56 -8.40 11.83
CA SER A 324 -17.49 -8.38 12.84
C SER A 324 -17.96 -8.91 14.20
N ALA A 325 -19.16 -8.53 14.65
CA ALA A 325 -19.72 -9.05 15.90
C ALA A 325 -19.99 -10.57 15.83
N CYS A 326 -20.50 -11.04 14.69
CA CYS A 326 -20.77 -12.46 14.47
C CYS A 326 -19.46 -13.29 14.49
N THR A 327 -18.47 -12.92 13.69
CA THR A 327 -17.21 -13.65 13.58
C THR A 327 -16.41 -13.61 14.88
N LYS A 328 -16.43 -12.48 15.60
CA LYS A 328 -15.86 -12.38 16.95
C LYS A 328 -16.55 -13.34 17.92
N SER A 329 -17.88 -13.43 17.88
CA SER A 329 -18.64 -14.33 18.76
C SER A 329 -18.34 -15.80 18.48
N LEU A 330 -18.28 -16.19 17.20
CA LEU A 330 -18.00 -17.58 16.81
C LEU A 330 -16.59 -18.03 17.14
N SER A 331 -15.63 -17.11 17.01
CA SER A 331 -14.20 -17.39 17.22
C SER A 331 -13.75 -17.26 18.69
N GLY A 332 -14.61 -16.72 19.56
CA GLY A 332 -14.25 -16.39 20.94
C GLY A 332 -13.26 -15.22 21.04
N GLY A 333 -13.20 -14.36 20.02
CA GLY A 333 -12.25 -13.25 19.95
C GLY A 333 -10.82 -13.67 19.63
N ASN A 334 -10.62 -14.82 18.99
CA ASN A 334 -9.35 -15.25 18.43
C ASN A 334 -9.46 -15.38 16.91
N PRO A 335 -8.80 -14.56 16.08
CA PRO A 335 -9.07 -14.56 14.64
C PRO A 335 -8.70 -15.88 13.94
N ALA A 336 -7.80 -16.68 14.51
CA ALA A 336 -7.43 -18.00 14.00
C ALA A 336 -8.55 -19.03 14.14
N ASN A 337 -9.60 -18.72 14.92
CA ASN A 337 -10.77 -19.56 15.09
C ASN A 337 -11.96 -19.10 14.23
N VAL A 338 -11.80 -18.06 13.41
CA VAL A 338 -12.82 -17.70 12.42
C VAL A 338 -12.78 -18.76 11.32
N GLN A 339 -13.90 -19.44 11.08
CA GLN A 339 -13.98 -20.47 10.05
C GLN A 339 -14.24 -19.86 8.67
N PRO A 340 -13.70 -20.44 7.59
CA PRO A 340 -13.99 -20.01 6.22
C PRO A 340 -15.45 -20.27 5.81
N HIS A 341 -16.17 -21.13 6.56
CA HIS A 341 -17.54 -21.50 6.27
C HIS A 341 -18.51 -21.14 7.42
N ILE A 342 -19.37 -20.15 7.20
CA ILE A 342 -20.31 -19.64 8.21
C ILE A 342 -21.74 -19.59 7.66
N LYS A 343 -22.68 -20.22 8.37
CA LYS A 343 -24.10 -20.15 8.05
C LYS A 343 -24.64 -18.73 8.30
N LEU A 344 -25.60 -18.31 7.48
CA LEU A 344 -26.21 -16.96 7.52
C LEU A 344 -26.86 -16.59 8.87
N ASN A 345 -27.18 -17.58 9.70
CA ASN A 345 -27.68 -17.38 11.06
C ASN A 345 -26.57 -17.22 12.12
N CYS A 346 -25.33 -16.93 11.70
CA CYS A 346 -24.16 -16.84 12.57
C CYS A 346 -23.86 -18.14 13.33
N ALA A 347 -23.69 -19.23 12.58
CA ALA A 347 -23.25 -20.51 13.13
C ALA A 347 -22.19 -21.13 12.23
N ASN A 348 -21.18 -21.77 12.83
CA ASN A 348 -20.17 -22.51 12.08
C ASN A 348 -20.82 -23.58 11.20
N ALA A 349 -20.40 -23.64 9.93
CA ALA A 349 -20.91 -24.64 9.00
C ALA A 349 -20.25 -26.00 9.20
N ASN A 350 -18.99 -26.02 9.65
CA ASN A 350 -18.16 -27.23 9.87
C ASN A 350 -18.15 -28.16 8.65
N ILE A 351 -17.78 -27.62 7.48
CA ILE A 351 -17.65 -28.41 6.24
C ILE A 351 -16.40 -29.29 6.35
N SER A 352 -16.55 -30.61 6.24
CA SER A 352 -15.50 -31.65 6.09
C SER A 352 -14.05 -31.32 6.51
N ASN A 353 -13.82 -30.89 7.75
CA ASN A 353 -12.51 -30.48 8.31
C ASN A 353 -11.90 -29.18 7.74
N ASP A 354 -12.60 -28.51 6.83
CA ASP A 354 -12.29 -27.17 6.34
C ASP A 354 -12.80 -26.11 7.32
N THR A 355 -12.00 -25.91 8.36
CA THR A 355 -12.37 -25.12 9.55
C THR A 355 -11.36 -24.03 9.88
N GLN A 356 -10.31 -23.89 9.08
CA GLN A 356 -9.19 -22.98 9.29
C GLN A 356 -8.81 -22.42 7.93
N ALA A 357 -8.76 -21.10 7.85
CA ALA A 357 -8.23 -20.33 6.75
C ALA A 357 -7.77 -18.99 7.32
N GLU A 358 -6.59 -18.54 6.97
CA GLU A 358 -5.99 -17.32 7.48
C GLU A 358 -6.81 -16.10 7.07
N GLU A 359 -7.14 -16.02 5.79
CA GLU A 359 -7.94 -14.97 5.17
C GLU A 359 -9.32 -14.81 5.81
N ALA A 360 -9.90 -15.88 6.38
CA ALA A 360 -11.19 -15.81 7.04
C ALA A 360 -11.13 -14.93 8.31
N GLY A 361 -10.04 -15.02 9.07
CA GLY A 361 -9.81 -14.17 10.24
C GLY A 361 -9.30 -12.78 9.85
N ASP A 362 -8.41 -12.72 8.87
CA ASP A 362 -7.74 -11.49 8.44
C ASP A 362 -8.72 -10.49 7.82
N SER A 363 -9.61 -10.97 6.92
CA SER A 363 -10.59 -10.13 6.21
C SER A 363 -11.57 -9.41 7.13
N VAL A 364 -11.72 -9.85 8.39
CA VAL A 364 -12.59 -9.20 9.38
C VAL A 364 -12.01 -7.86 9.89
N GLY A 365 -10.70 -7.64 9.71
CA GLY A 365 -9.98 -6.49 10.26
C GLY A 365 -10.63 -5.13 9.99
N PRO A 366 -10.89 -4.76 8.73
CA PRO A 366 -11.53 -3.49 8.37
C PRO A 366 -12.94 -3.33 8.98
N ALA A 367 -13.74 -4.41 9.03
CA ALA A 367 -15.03 -4.39 9.69
C ALA A 367 -14.91 -4.18 11.21
N ALA A 368 -13.92 -4.81 11.87
CA ALA A 368 -13.65 -4.62 13.30
C ALA A 368 -13.21 -3.19 13.62
N MET A 369 -12.37 -2.60 12.76
CA MET A 369 -11.98 -1.20 12.84
C MET A 369 -13.19 -0.29 12.71
N ALA A 370 -13.98 -0.45 11.65
CA ALA A 370 -15.19 0.35 11.42
C ALA A 370 -16.17 0.24 12.61
N ALA A 371 -16.30 -0.93 13.21
CA ALA A 371 -17.13 -1.16 14.39
C ALA A 371 -16.66 -0.43 15.66
N GLY A 372 -15.41 0.03 15.70
CA GLY A 372 -14.79 0.65 16.86
C GLY A 372 -14.37 -0.35 17.93
N ASP A 373 -14.20 -1.63 17.59
CA ASP A 373 -13.82 -2.68 18.52
C ASP A 373 -12.30 -2.77 18.64
N GLN A 374 -11.72 -1.97 19.55
CA GLN A 374 -10.26 -1.88 19.70
C GLN A 374 -9.61 -3.24 20.03
N ALA A 375 -10.20 -4.02 20.94
CA ALA A 375 -9.63 -5.28 21.37
C ALA A 375 -9.63 -6.31 20.23
N TRP A 376 -10.69 -6.33 19.41
CA TRP A 376 -10.77 -7.22 18.27
C TRP A 376 -9.84 -6.79 17.13
N THR A 377 -9.81 -5.49 16.84
CA THR A 377 -8.86 -4.86 15.89
C THR A 377 -7.42 -5.22 16.25
N ASP A 378 -7.03 -5.08 17.51
CA ASP A 378 -5.68 -5.40 17.97
C ASP A 378 -5.35 -6.90 17.93
N ALA A 379 -6.36 -7.77 18.07
CA ALA A 379 -6.19 -9.21 17.96
C ALA A 379 -5.94 -9.61 16.49
N ILE A 380 -6.73 -9.08 15.57
CA ILE A 380 -6.56 -9.31 14.12
C ILE A 380 -5.21 -8.75 13.66
N TRP A 381 -4.87 -7.52 14.05
CA TRP A 381 -3.57 -6.92 13.72
C TRP A 381 -2.36 -7.80 14.11
N LYS A 382 -2.44 -8.49 15.26
CA LYS A 382 -1.40 -9.42 15.70
C LYS A 382 -1.38 -10.70 14.86
N GLN A 383 -2.54 -11.19 14.42
CA GLN A 383 -2.63 -12.37 13.56
C GLN A 383 -2.00 -12.11 12.19
N LEU A 384 -2.23 -10.93 11.61
CA LEU A 384 -1.63 -10.57 10.31
C LEU A 384 -0.10 -10.72 10.31
N ALA A 385 0.57 -10.62 11.46
CA ALA A 385 2.02 -10.78 11.57
C ALA A 385 2.49 -12.24 11.54
N THR A 386 1.56 -13.19 11.46
CA THR A 386 1.77 -14.63 11.48
C THR A 386 1.30 -15.26 10.17
N ASN A 387 1.46 -16.58 10.02
CA ASN A 387 0.75 -17.40 9.03
C ASN A 387 0.55 -18.78 9.69
N PRO A 388 -0.51 -18.93 10.52
CA PRO A 388 -0.64 -20.07 11.41
C PRO A 388 -0.97 -21.37 10.68
N PHE A 389 -1.50 -21.30 9.46
CA PHE A 389 -1.96 -22.45 8.67
C PHE A 389 -1.08 -22.74 7.45
N GLY A 390 -0.20 -21.80 7.08
CA GLY A 390 0.66 -21.90 5.92
C GLY A 390 -0.08 -21.62 4.60
N ASP A 391 -1.17 -20.84 4.66
CA ASP A 391 -1.97 -20.49 3.49
C ASP A 391 -1.12 -19.65 2.53
N ALA A 392 -1.34 -19.86 1.22
CA ALA A 392 -0.42 -19.39 0.19
C ALA A 392 -0.90 -18.09 -0.46
N TYR A 393 -1.15 -18.09 -1.77
CA TYR A 393 -1.40 -16.88 -2.54
C TYR A 393 -2.62 -16.11 -1.99
N TYR A 394 -3.73 -16.80 -1.80
CA TYR A 394 -5.00 -16.16 -1.44
C TYR A 394 -4.93 -15.51 -0.05
N GLY A 395 -4.52 -16.30 0.96
CA GLY A 395 -4.28 -15.84 2.33
C GLY A 395 -3.27 -14.69 2.43
N GLU A 396 -2.09 -14.85 1.84
CA GLU A 396 -1.01 -13.84 1.95
C GLU A 396 -1.32 -12.55 1.16
N THR A 397 -2.11 -12.63 0.09
CA THR A 397 -2.51 -11.45 -0.70
C THR A 397 -3.63 -10.67 -0.03
N ILE A 398 -4.66 -11.36 0.50
CA ILE A 398 -5.70 -10.72 1.31
C ILE A 398 -5.06 -10.05 2.54
N LYS A 399 -4.18 -10.77 3.25
CA LYS A 399 -3.40 -10.22 4.36
C LYS A 399 -2.65 -8.95 3.97
N MET A 400 -2.01 -8.92 2.80
CA MET A 400 -1.28 -7.74 2.31
C MET A 400 -2.21 -6.53 2.18
N ILE A 401 -3.37 -6.68 1.56
CA ILE A 401 -4.30 -5.57 1.37
C ILE A 401 -4.94 -5.13 2.69
N VAL A 402 -5.37 -6.10 3.51
CA VAL A 402 -5.89 -5.84 4.86
C VAL A 402 -4.85 -5.11 5.70
N TYR A 403 -3.56 -5.44 5.60
CA TYR A 403 -2.49 -4.72 6.27
C TYR A 403 -2.46 -3.24 5.87
N ILE A 404 -2.52 -2.93 4.57
CA ILE A 404 -2.54 -1.54 4.07
C ILE A 404 -3.75 -0.79 4.64
N VAL A 405 -4.94 -1.41 4.61
CA VAL A 405 -6.16 -0.80 5.18
C VAL A 405 -5.98 -0.57 6.67
N MET A 406 -5.60 -1.59 7.44
CA MET A 406 -5.51 -1.50 8.89
C MET A 406 -4.37 -0.59 9.38
N ALA A 407 -3.30 -0.44 8.58
CA ALA A 407 -2.22 0.50 8.86
C ALA A 407 -2.63 1.95 8.64
N GLY A 408 -3.71 2.20 7.91
CA GLY A 408 -4.13 3.53 7.50
C GLY A 408 -3.40 4.00 6.25
N ASP A 409 -2.91 3.09 5.41
CA ASP A 409 -2.19 3.45 4.19
C ASP A 409 -3.02 3.26 2.92
N TYR A 410 -4.28 2.85 3.07
CA TYR A 410 -5.24 2.70 1.98
C TYR A 410 -6.01 4.02 1.78
N TRP A 411 -5.71 4.73 0.70
CA TRP A 411 -6.24 6.07 0.43
C TRP A 411 -7.36 6.07 -0.61
N ASN A 412 -8.30 7.01 -0.47
CA ASN A 412 -9.39 7.19 -1.42
C ASN A 412 -8.91 8.01 -2.65
N PRO A 413 -8.83 7.42 -3.86
CA PRO A 413 -8.29 8.10 -5.03
C PRO A 413 -9.15 9.26 -5.54
N VAL A 414 -10.42 9.31 -5.16
CA VAL A 414 -11.38 10.30 -5.64
C VAL A 414 -11.91 11.20 -4.54
N ALA A 415 -11.32 11.12 -3.35
CA ALA A 415 -11.56 12.14 -2.34
C ALA A 415 -11.26 13.49 -3.03
N THR A 416 -12.33 14.25 -3.33
CA THR A 416 -12.17 15.64 -3.74
C THR A 416 -11.28 16.22 -2.69
N ASN A 417 -10.13 16.75 -3.08
CA ASN A 417 -9.23 17.42 -2.19
C ASN A 417 -10.01 18.31 -1.20
N SER A 418 -10.35 17.75 -0.04
CA SER A 418 -9.68 18.20 1.13
C SER A 418 -8.19 17.82 0.98
N THR A 419 -7.47 18.58 0.14
CA THR A 419 -6.34 19.28 0.74
C THR A 419 -6.89 19.87 2.03
N PRO A 420 -6.19 19.87 3.17
CA PRO A 420 -6.46 20.91 4.13
C PRO A 420 -6.31 22.25 3.37
N THR A 421 -7.42 22.79 2.88
CA THR A 421 -7.59 24.18 2.52
C THR A 421 -8.53 24.68 3.60
N PRO A 422 -8.13 25.74 4.32
CA PRO A 422 -8.72 26.13 5.59
C PRO A 422 -10.23 26.18 5.49
N SER A 423 -10.90 25.38 6.32
CA SER A 423 -12.33 25.56 6.61
C SER A 423 -12.55 27.03 6.93
N SER A 424 -13.47 27.68 6.21
CA SER A 424 -13.94 29.03 6.50
C SER A 424 -14.79 29.01 7.78
N SER A 425 -14.14 28.78 8.92
CA SER A 425 -14.55 29.38 10.19
C SER A 425 -13.75 30.67 10.30
N ALA A 426 -14.42 31.81 10.15
CA ALA A 426 -13.91 33.16 10.38
C ALA A 426 -12.40 33.31 10.20
N THR A 427 -11.95 33.59 8.96
CA THR A 427 -10.55 33.91 8.57
C THR A 427 -9.51 33.42 9.59
N PRO A 428 -9.15 32.12 9.58
CA PRO A 428 -8.02 31.66 10.38
C PRO A 428 -6.76 32.22 9.72
N SER A 429 -5.98 32.96 10.49
CA SER A 429 -4.62 33.37 10.14
C SER A 429 -3.83 32.14 9.63
N PRO A 430 -2.98 32.27 8.59
CA PRO A 430 -2.22 31.14 8.04
C PRO A 430 -1.47 30.39 9.13
N ALA A 431 -1.56 29.05 9.13
CA ALA A 431 -0.75 28.20 9.97
C ALA A 431 0.74 28.42 9.61
N PRO A 432 1.63 28.62 10.60
CA PRO A 432 3.00 29.01 10.35
C PRO A 432 3.77 27.87 9.67
N THR A 433 4.39 28.15 8.52
CA THR A 433 5.33 27.26 7.82
C THR A 433 6.75 27.45 8.39
N GLN A 434 7.49 26.37 8.64
CA GLN A 434 8.87 26.44 9.12
C GLN A 434 9.72 26.99 7.98
N GLN A 435 10.27 28.18 8.16
CA GLN A 435 11.33 28.66 7.28
C GLN A 435 12.64 28.01 7.71
N PRO A 436 13.51 27.59 6.76
CA PRO A 436 14.83 27.05 7.09
C PRO A 436 15.58 28.02 7.99
N ALA A 437 15.85 27.60 9.22
CA ALA A 437 16.51 28.42 10.23
C ALA A 437 17.92 27.91 10.46
N LEU A 438 18.91 28.79 10.29
CA LEU A 438 20.31 28.51 10.59
C LEU A 438 20.62 28.87 12.04
N TYR A 439 21.17 27.92 12.78
CA TYR A 439 21.67 28.11 14.14
C TYR A 439 23.18 27.90 14.14
N GLU A 440 23.93 28.97 14.36
CA GLU A 440 25.39 28.91 14.48
C GLU A 440 25.77 28.21 15.79
N ALA A 441 26.78 27.34 15.76
CA ALA A 441 27.21 26.62 16.95
C ALA A 441 27.80 27.57 18.00
N GLU A 442 28.53 28.60 17.56
CA GLU A 442 29.17 29.61 18.41
C GLU A 442 28.22 30.72 18.90
N ALA A 443 26.93 30.65 18.56
CA ALA A 443 25.96 31.64 19.00
C ALA A 443 26.00 31.77 20.53
N SER A 444 26.04 33.01 21.04
CA SER A 444 26.19 33.29 22.47
C SER A 444 25.05 32.76 23.34
N GLY A 445 23.91 32.40 22.74
CA GLY A 445 22.77 31.77 23.41
C GLY A 445 22.91 30.27 23.62
N ASN A 446 23.91 29.62 23.00
CA ASN A 446 24.17 28.20 23.16
C ASN A 446 24.92 27.91 24.45
N THR A 447 24.77 26.69 24.97
CA THR A 447 25.44 26.26 26.19
C THR A 447 26.64 25.40 25.84
N LEU A 448 27.83 25.82 26.29
CA LEU A 448 29.07 25.08 26.12
C LEU A 448 29.55 24.63 27.49
N ALA A 449 29.86 23.34 27.64
CA ALA A 449 30.32 22.77 28.89
C ALA A 449 31.47 21.77 28.68
N GLY A 450 32.09 21.30 29.77
CA GLY A 450 33.05 20.20 29.74
C GLY A 450 34.34 20.45 28.94
N GLY A 451 34.65 21.72 28.63
CA GLY A 451 35.83 22.14 27.86
C GLY A 451 35.55 22.47 26.39
N ALA A 452 34.30 22.29 25.92
CA ALA A 452 33.86 22.79 24.63
C ALA A 452 34.04 24.30 24.56
N ARG A 453 34.50 24.82 23.43
CA ARG A 453 34.76 26.25 23.24
C ARG A 453 34.70 26.66 21.78
N VAL A 454 34.41 27.94 21.57
CA VAL A 454 34.46 28.58 20.26
C VAL A 454 35.89 28.59 19.73
N VAL A 455 36.04 28.23 18.46
CA VAL A 455 37.31 28.20 17.71
C VAL A 455 37.12 28.99 16.42
N THR A 456 37.92 30.04 16.24
CA THR A 456 37.90 30.84 15.01
C THR A 456 38.36 30.01 13.81
N CYS A 457 37.66 30.16 12.68
CA CYS A 457 38.01 29.56 11.40
C CYS A 457 38.66 30.62 10.51
N ALA A 458 39.83 30.32 9.94
CA ALA A 458 40.44 31.20 8.93
C ALA A 458 39.61 31.27 7.63
N SER A 459 38.85 30.21 7.34
CA SER A 459 37.93 30.09 6.21
C SER A 459 37.01 28.89 6.40
N GLY A 460 35.92 28.78 5.63
CA GLY A 460 35.14 27.55 5.45
C GLY A 460 33.96 27.34 6.40
N CYS A 461 34.05 27.81 7.65
CA CYS A 461 32.94 27.77 8.62
C CYS A 461 31.91 28.87 8.34
N SER A 462 30.64 28.61 8.63
CA SER A 462 29.66 29.70 8.77
C SER A 462 30.04 30.59 9.95
N GLY A 463 29.67 31.87 9.90
CA GLY A 463 30.03 32.84 10.94
C GLY A 463 31.53 33.13 11.16
N GLY A 464 32.44 32.41 10.50
CA GLY A 464 33.89 32.50 10.72
C GLY A 464 34.38 31.80 12.00
N ALA A 465 33.53 31.00 12.64
CA ALA A 465 33.89 30.24 13.84
C ALA A 465 33.12 28.92 13.89
N ARG A 466 33.46 28.07 14.85
CA ARG A 466 32.78 26.80 15.14
C ARG A 466 32.95 26.46 16.61
N VAL A 467 32.22 25.48 17.12
CA VAL A 467 32.46 24.94 18.47
C VAL A 467 33.24 23.64 18.38
N GLY A 468 34.42 23.64 18.98
CA GLY A 468 35.28 22.47 19.07
C GLY A 468 35.47 21.99 20.49
N TYR A 469 36.34 20.99 20.65
CA TYR A 469 36.61 20.31 21.92
C TYR A 469 35.38 19.56 22.50
N ILE A 470 34.48 19.13 21.63
CA ILE A 470 33.33 18.28 21.96
C ILE A 470 33.79 16.83 22.13
N GLY A 471 33.15 16.12 23.06
CA GLY A 471 33.48 14.76 23.43
C GLY A 471 34.71 14.65 24.34
N LYS A 472 35.22 13.43 24.52
CA LYS A 472 36.26 13.10 25.51
C LYS A 472 37.59 13.83 25.25
N GLY A 473 37.89 14.85 26.06
CA GLY A 473 39.14 15.60 26.07
C GLY A 473 40.00 15.34 27.32
N THR A 474 41.12 16.05 27.43
CA THR A 474 42.04 15.96 28.59
C THR A 474 41.53 16.68 29.83
N SER A 475 40.53 17.56 29.69
CA SER A 475 39.99 18.43 30.74
C SER A 475 38.51 18.14 31.05
N GLY A 476 37.99 17.00 30.58
CA GLY A 476 36.57 16.65 30.65
C GLY A 476 36.03 16.21 29.28
N ALA A 477 34.75 15.81 29.25
CA ALA A 477 34.02 15.56 28.01
C ALA A 477 33.22 16.80 27.63
N GLY A 478 33.63 17.49 26.56
CA GLY A 478 32.98 18.72 26.14
C GLY A 478 31.62 18.46 25.53
N THR A 479 30.67 19.35 25.78
CA THR A 479 29.32 19.31 25.18
C THR A 479 28.92 20.67 24.66
N LEU A 480 28.11 20.65 23.60
CA LEU A 480 27.43 21.82 23.04
C LEU A 480 25.94 21.55 23.08
N ILE A 481 25.14 22.48 23.58
CA ILE A 481 23.69 22.49 23.43
C ILE A 481 23.32 23.71 22.59
N VAL A 482 22.75 23.46 21.41
CA VAL A 482 22.09 24.50 20.60
C VAL A 482 20.72 24.73 21.20
N ASN A 483 20.52 25.93 21.76
CA ASN A 483 19.31 26.30 22.46
C ASN A 483 18.35 27.05 21.54
N GLY A 484 17.07 27.04 21.89
CA GLY A 484 16.11 27.91 21.22
C GLY A 484 15.72 27.44 19.81
N VAL A 485 15.89 26.16 19.51
CA VAL A 485 15.57 25.62 18.18
C VAL A 485 14.07 25.68 18.00
N LYS A 486 13.65 26.41 16.96
CA LYS A 486 12.26 26.77 16.74
C LYS A 486 11.64 25.81 15.74
N ALA A 487 10.53 25.21 16.16
CA ALA A 487 9.61 24.51 15.28
C ALA A 487 8.29 25.28 15.28
N VAL A 488 7.73 25.53 14.10
CA VAL A 488 6.41 26.17 13.98
C VAL A 488 5.25 25.26 14.40
N ALA A 489 5.48 23.95 14.39
CA ALA A 489 4.52 22.91 14.73
C ALA A 489 5.23 21.66 15.30
N ASN A 490 4.49 20.80 16.01
CA ASN A 490 5.01 19.48 16.38
C ASN A 490 5.21 18.67 15.09
N GLY A 491 6.32 17.96 14.94
CA GLY A 491 6.54 17.12 13.77
C GLY A 491 7.97 16.65 13.59
N THR A 492 8.21 15.91 12.53
CA THR A 492 9.55 15.47 12.11
C THR A 492 10.16 16.51 11.18
N TYR A 493 11.39 16.94 11.47
CA TYR A 493 12.13 17.93 10.72
C TYR A 493 13.47 17.36 10.27
N PRO A 494 13.92 17.64 9.03
CA PRO A 494 15.27 17.30 8.59
C PRO A 494 16.28 18.23 9.27
N LEU A 495 17.05 17.70 10.22
CA LEU A 495 18.14 18.41 10.86
C LEU A 495 19.42 18.24 10.05
N ALA A 496 19.82 19.28 9.31
CA ALA A 496 21.09 19.30 8.59
C ALA A 496 22.20 19.86 9.50
N ILE A 497 23.21 19.04 9.77
CA ILE A 497 24.30 19.31 10.73
C ILE A 497 25.60 19.51 9.96
N SER A 498 26.19 20.69 10.05
CA SER A 498 27.50 21.01 9.49
C SER A 498 28.60 20.67 10.49
N LEU A 499 29.44 19.68 10.15
CA LEU A 499 30.49 19.13 11.02
C LEU A 499 31.87 19.31 10.40
N VAL A 500 32.87 19.62 11.23
CA VAL A 500 34.27 19.76 10.84
C VAL A 500 35.09 18.65 11.47
N ASN A 501 35.70 17.82 10.63
CA ASN A 501 36.66 16.79 11.07
C ASN A 501 38.03 17.00 10.41
N GLY A 502 38.90 17.75 11.10
CA GLY A 502 40.29 17.96 10.70
C GLY A 502 41.28 16.93 11.25
N ALA A 503 40.80 15.77 11.75
CA ALA A 503 41.65 14.70 12.27
C ALA A 503 42.12 13.75 11.15
N SER A 504 42.96 12.76 11.48
CA SER A 504 43.40 11.73 10.53
C SER A 504 42.45 10.53 10.42
N SER A 505 41.40 10.46 11.24
CA SER A 505 40.42 9.37 11.25
C SER A 505 39.00 9.90 11.35
N THR A 506 38.03 9.08 10.94
CA THR A 506 36.60 9.35 11.13
C THR A 506 36.31 9.59 12.61
N ARG A 507 35.44 10.57 12.88
CA ARG A 507 34.94 10.85 14.22
C ARG A 507 33.43 10.80 14.23
N SER A 508 32.89 10.36 15.36
CA SER A 508 31.45 10.31 15.62
C SER A 508 31.03 11.30 16.69
N VAL A 509 29.77 11.71 16.66
CA VAL A 509 29.14 12.52 17.70
C VAL A 509 27.71 12.00 17.92
N THR A 510 27.30 11.96 19.18
CA THR A 510 25.90 11.73 19.55
C THR A 510 25.19 13.08 19.52
N VAL A 511 24.12 13.15 18.75
CA VAL A 511 23.23 14.30 18.58
C VAL A 511 21.92 13.97 19.28
N THR A 512 21.66 14.59 20.42
CA THR A 512 20.44 14.35 21.20
C THR A 512 19.46 15.50 20.99
N VAL A 513 18.33 15.23 20.35
CA VAL A 513 17.25 16.20 20.14
C VAL A 513 16.13 15.90 21.11
N ASP A 514 15.85 16.83 22.01
CA ASP A 514 14.81 16.71 23.05
C ASP A 514 14.81 15.35 23.79
N GLY A 515 16.02 14.83 24.06
CA GLY A 515 16.24 13.56 24.76
C GLY A 515 16.39 12.33 23.86
N VAL A 516 16.17 12.44 22.55
CA VAL A 516 16.33 11.34 21.58
C VAL A 516 17.70 11.40 20.91
N ALA A 517 18.49 10.33 21.03
CA ALA A 517 19.88 10.29 20.57
C ALA A 517 20.04 9.71 19.15
N HIS A 518 20.81 10.40 18.31
CA HIS A 518 21.20 10.01 16.96
C HIS A 518 22.74 9.98 16.87
N MET A 519 23.34 8.90 16.38
CA MET A 519 24.80 8.87 16.19
C MET A 519 25.16 9.22 14.76
N VAL A 520 25.95 10.27 14.57
CA VAL A 520 26.43 10.69 13.24
C VAL A 520 27.96 10.61 13.19
N SER A 521 28.50 10.35 12.00
CA SER A 521 29.94 10.24 11.78
C SER A 521 30.35 10.97 10.51
N VAL A 522 31.53 11.62 10.54
CA VAL A 522 32.10 12.29 9.37
C VAL A 522 33.57 11.91 9.18
N ALA A 523 33.92 11.59 7.93
CA ALA A 523 35.30 11.29 7.55
C ALA A 523 36.20 12.54 7.63
N PRO A 524 37.53 12.40 7.73
CA PRO A 524 38.47 13.50 7.62
C PRO A 524 38.27 14.35 6.35
N LYS A 525 38.19 15.68 6.50
CA LYS A 525 38.18 16.62 5.37
C LYS A 525 38.76 17.97 5.79
N GLY A 526 39.83 18.40 5.10
CA GLY A 526 40.61 19.58 5.49
C GLY A 526 41.43 19.35 6.77
N THR A 527 41.74 20.43 7.49
CA THR A 527 42.45 20.37 8.79
C THR A 527 41.75 21.28 9.80
N PHE A 528 42.04 21.17 11.10
CA PHE A 528 41.44 22.08 12.09
C PHE A 528 41.90 23.54 11.92
N SER A 529 43.01 23.80 11.22
CA SER A 529 43.50 25.15 10.88
C SER A 529 42.95 25.66 9.54
N ALA A 530 42.50 24.77 8.65
CA ALA A 530 41.86 25.07 7.38
C ALA A 530 40.65 24.13 7.20
N PRO A 531 39.54 24.39 7.93
CA PRO A 531 38.43 23.45 8.02
C PRO A 531 37.62 23.40 6.72
N GLN A 532 37.08 22.22 6.42
CA GLN A 532 36.11 22.01 5.36
C GLN A 532 34.89 21.29 5.93
N PRO A 533 33.82 22.04 6.30
CA PRO A 533 32.62 21.45 6.87
C PRO A 533 31.94 20.45 5.92
N GLN A 534 31.30 19.45 6.52
CA GLN A 534 30.52 18.41 5.85
C GLN A 534 29.14 18.37 6.47
N THR A 535 28.10 18.36 5.64
CA THR A 535 26.72 18.29 6.10
C THR A 535 26.24 16.84 6.17
N VAL A 536 25.68 16.47 7.32
CA VAL A 536 24.94 15.21 7.52
C VAL A 536 23.52 15.57 7.91
N THR A 537 22.53 14.91 7.33
CA THR A 537 21.12 15.13 7.66
C THR A 537 20.58 13.97 8.48
N VAL A 538 19.82 14.27 9.53
CA VAL A 538 19.06 13.29 10.33
C VAL A 538 17.65 13.81 10.55
N ASP A 539 16.65 12.95 10.48
CA ASP A 539 15.27 13.32 10.78
C ASP A 539 15.02 13.29 12.29
N VAL A 540 14.48 14.39 12.83
CA VAL A 540 14.30 14.57 14.28
C VAL A 540 12.91 15.09 14.60
N ALA A 541 12.32 14.61 15.69
CA ALA A 541 11.05 15.13 16.18
C ALA A 541 11.28 16.44 16.94
N LEU A 542 10.56 17.50 16.60
CA LEU A 542 10.56 18.77 17.33
C LEU A 542 9.16 19.10 17.84
N THR A 543 9.11 19.74 18.99
CA THR A 543 7.90 20.31 19.60
C THR A 543 7.73 21.77 19.16
N ALA A 544 6.50 22.18 18.83
CA ALA A 544 6.15 23.53 18.47
C ALA A 544 6.63 24.55 19.52
N GLY A 545 7.17 25.67 19.05
CA GLY A 545 7.79 26.71 19.87
C GLY A 545 9.31 26.73 19.72
N SER A 546 9.98 27.51 20.56
CA SER A 546 11.45 27.65 20.59
C SER A 546 12.08 26.91 21.78
N GLY A 547 11.41 25.87 22.27
CA GLY A 547 11.85 25.11 23.45
C GLY A 547 12.83 23.98 23.14
N ASN A 548 12.98 23.63 21.85
CA ASN A 548 13.74 22.46 21.46
C ASN A 548 15.24 22.71 21.66
N THR A 549 15.95 21.64 22.00
CA THR A 549 17.39 21.66 22.22
C THR A 549 18.07 20.55 21.44
N ILE A 550 19.28 20.83 20.95
CA ILE A 550 20.11 19.86 20.24
C ILE A 550 21.45 19.78 20.97
N GLU A 551 21.69 18.68 21.68
CA GLU A 551 22.95 18.42 22.37
C GLU A 551 23.90 17.61 21.49
N PHE A 552 25.15 18.05 21.42
CA PHE A 552 26.27 17.35 20.81
C PHE A 552 27.22 16.88 21.92
N SER A 553 27.40 15.57 22.02
CA SER A 553 28.29 14.97 23.01
C SER A 553 28.94 13.67 22.50
N ASN A 554 30.03 13.26 23.14
CA ASN A 554 30.63 11.94 22.93
C ASN A 554 31.46 11.55 24.15
N ALA A 555 30.94 10.67 25.01
CA ALA A 555 31.60 10.29 26.26
C ALA A 555 32.88 9.44 26.05
N SER A 556 33.00 8.78 24.89
CA SER A 556 34.02 7.76 24.66
C SER A 556 35.24 8.29 23.92
N THR A 557 35.03 9.23 22.99
CA THR A 557 36.07 9.73 22.08
C THR A 557 35.87 11.21 21.78
N ARG A 558 36.87 11.83 21.13
CA ARG A 558 36.74 13.20 20.61
C ARG A 558 35.75 13.21 19.45
N ALA A 559 34.80 14.13 19.49
CA ALA A 559 33.85 14.36 18.40
C ALA A 559 34.45 15.23 17.27
N PRO A 560 33.82 15.30 16.10
CA PRO A 560 33.98 16.43 15.17
C PRO A 560 33.62 17.75 15.85
N ASP A 561 34.15 18.86 15.34
CA ASP A 561 33.69 20.20 15.73
C ASP A 561 32.35 20.48 15.02
N VAL A 562 31.46 21.28 15.63
CA VAL A 562 30.16 21.65 15.06
C VAL A 562 30.24 23.08 14.55
N ASP A 563 29.89 23.28 13.29
CA ASP A 563 29.88 24.57 12.59
C ASP A 563 28.50 25.24 12.76
N CYS A 564 27.45 24.62 12.22
CA CYS A 564 26.08 25.08 12.36
C CYS A 564 25.08 23.94 12.20
N VAL A 565 23.82 24.22 12.54
CA VAL A 565 22.69 23.35 12.22
C VAL A 565 21.58 24.11 11.48
N ARG A 566 20.85 23.40 10.61
CA ARG A 566 19.67 23.92 9.92
C ARG A 566 18.48 23.01 10.17
N VAL A 567 17.34 23.62 10.48
CA VAL A 567 16.03 22.98 10.73
C VAL A 567 14.97 23.61 9.85
#